data_AF-D8L776-F1
#
_entry.id   AF-D8L776-F1
#
_cell.length_a   1.000
_cell.length_b   1.000
_cell.length_c   1.000
_cell.angle_alpha   90.00
_cell.angle_beta   90.00
_cell.angle_gamma   90.00
#
_symmetry.space_group_name_H-M   'P 1'
#
loop_
_entity.id
_entity.type
_entity.pdbx_description
1 polymer ?
#
loop_
_entity_poly.entity_id
_entity_poly.type
_entity_poly.pdbx_seq_one_letter_code
_entity_poly.pdbx_strand_id
1 'polypeptide(L)'
;RLQQFFNHHMFVLEQEEYKKEGIKWEFIDFGMDLQACIELIEKPLGILSILEEECMFPKASDKSFKDKLTENHMGKSPNFQKPSKSMKGGQHGDFALKHYAGTVPYNIGGWLEKNKDPINETLVSLLSTSKEALVQLLFAVPAEPEGGGGKKKKKSSAFQTISATHRESLNKLMKNLYTTHPHFVRCIIPNETKTPGLIDAGLVLHQLQ
;
A
#
# COMPACT_ATOMS: atom_id res chain seq x y z
N ARG A 1 2.66 2.99 6.31
CA ARG A 1 2.54 4.46 6.15
C ARG A 1 1.82 5.13 7.33
N LEU A 2 0.55 4.85 7.61
CA LEU A 2 -0.15 5.55 8.72
C LEU A 2 0.52 5.34 10.08
N GLN A 3 0.96 4.11 10.39
CA GLN A 3 1.73 3.85 11.62
C GLN A 3 3.06 4.63 11.64
N GLN A 4 3.75 4.74 10.49
CA GLN A 4 4.98 5.53 10.38
C GLN A 4 4.71 7.03 10.56
N PHE A 5 3.57 7.52 10.07
CA PHE A 5 3.10 8.88 10.29
C PHE A 5 2.76 9.12 11.76
N PHE A 6 2.09 8.18 12.43
CA PHE A 6 1.86 8.23 13.87
C PHE A 6 3.18 8.26 14.64
N ASN A 7 4.11 7.33 14.40
CA ASN A 7 5.40 7.31 15.08
C ASN A 7 6.17 8.64 14.86
N HIS A 8 6.21 9.13 13.62
CA HIS A 8 6.86 10.40 13.32
C HIS A 8 6.20 11.56 14.06
N HIS A 9 4.87 11.68 14.01
CA HIS A 9 4.16 12.79 14.64
C HIS A 9 4.23 12.74 16.16
N MET A 10 4.02 11.57 16.76
CA MET A 10 3.96 11.40 18.21
C MET A 10 5.33 11.52 18.88
N PHE A 11 6.41 11.09 18.22
CA PHE A 11 7.74 11.10 18.82
C PHE A 11 8.64 12.23 18.32
N VAL A 12 8.61 12.60 17.04
CA VAL A 12 9.54 13.60 16.51
C VAL A 12 9.10 15.02 16.86
N LEU A 13 7.81 15.34 16.71
CA LEU A 13 7.32 16.68 17.07
C LEU A 13 7.36 16.95 18.57
N GLU A 14 7.09 15.93 19.39
CA GLU A 14 7.21 16.04 20.85
C GLU A 14 8.65 16.38 21.24
N GLN A 15 9.63 15.71 20.62
CA GLN A 15 11.06 15.97 20.84
C GLN A 15 11.52 17.32 20.29
N GLU A 16 10.95 17.78 19.17
CA GLU A 16 11.20 19.12 18.64
C GLU A 16 10.67 20.21 19.59
N GLU A 17 9.52 20.00 20.23
CA GLU A 17 8.98 20.92 21.24
C GLU A 17 9.85 20.91 22.50
N TYR A 18 10.29 19.74 22.99
CA TYR A 18 11.24 19.67 24.12
C TYR A 18 12.53 20.45 23.85
N LYS A 19 13.05 20.37 22.62
CA LYS A 19 14.23 21.13 22.21
C LYS A 19 13.97 22.63 22.19
N LYS A 20 12.79 23.05 21.73
CA LYS A 20 12.37 24.46 21.66
C LYS A 20 12.17 25.06 23.06
N GLU A 21 11.64 24.28 24.00
CA GLU A 21 11.49 24.66 25.42
C GLU A 21 12.81 24.55 26.22
N GLY A 22 13.91 24.09 25.62
CA GLY A 22 15.21 23.96 26.27
C GLY A 22 15.28 22.82 27.30
N ILE A 23 14.36 21.86 27.23
CA ILE A 23 14.34 20.69 28.11
C ILE A 23 15.49 19.75 27.69
N LYS A 24 16.32 19.36 28.67
CA LYS A 24 17.37 18.35 28.45
C LYS A 24 16.72 16.99 28.24
N TRP A 25 16.55 16.62 26.98
CA TRP A 25 16.01 15.34 26.55
C TRP A 25 17.00 14.65 25.61
N GLU A 26 17.22 13.34 25.80
CA GLU A 26 18.03 12.54 24.88
C GLU A 26 17.18 12.20 23.66
N PHE A 27 17.67 12.55 22.47
CA PHE A 27 16.96 12.26 21.23
C PHE A 27 16.93 10.75 20.99
N ILE A 28 15.73 10.17 20.94
CA ILE A 28 15.53 8.77 20.61
C ILE A 28 14.87 8.70 19.24
N ASP A 29 15.55 8.03 18.29
CA ASP A 29 15.05 7.84 16.94
C ASP A 29 14.03 6.70 16.89
N PHE A 30 12.75 7.06 17.04
CA PHE A 30 11.61 6.18 16.78
C PHE A 30 11.07 6.32 15.35
N GLY A 31 11.76 7.12 14.52
CA GLY A 31 11.20 7.75 13.34
C GLY A 31 11.35 6.97 12.05
N MET A 32 12.11 5.87 11.98
CA MET A 32 12.41 5.20 10.70
C MET A 32 12.24 3.68 10.67
N ASP A 33 11.81 3.03 11.76
CA ASP A 33 11.74 1.55 11.82
C ASP A 33 10.83 0.92 10.76
N LEU A 34 9.79 1.63 10.31
CA LEU A 34 8.86 1.13 9.31
C LEU A 34 9.23 1.56 7.89
N GLN A 35 10.22 2.43 7.75
CA GLN A 35 10.64 2.97 6.47
C GLN A 35 11.14 1.86 5.55
N ALA A 36 11.95 0.91 6.06
CA ALA A 36 12.46 -0.21 5.26
C ALA A 36 11.33 -1.06 4.64
N CYS A 37 10.23 -1.29 5.38
CA CYS A 37 9.07 -2.02 4.88
C CYS A 37 8.29 -1.20 3.83
N ILE A 38 8.12 0.10 4.06
CA ILE A 38 7.43 1.00 3.11
C ILE A 38 8.22 1.08 1.80
N GLU A 39 9.54 1.22 1.89
CA GLU A 39 10.44 1.29 0.75
C GLU A 39 10.44 -0.01 -0.05
N LEU A 40 10.45 -1.17 0.62
CA LEU A 40 10.32 -2.46 -0.05
C LEU A 40 9.06 -2.53 -0.94
N ILE A 41 7.95 -1.93 -0.51
CA ILE A 41 6.69 -1.96 -1.26
C ILE A 41 6.70 -0.92 -2.40
N GLU A 42 7.21 0.28 -2.14
CA GLU A 42 6.94 1.45 -2.98
C GLU A 42 8.15 2.06 -3.68
N LYS A 43 9.40 1.84 -3.25
CA LYS A 43 10.54 2.41 -3.97
C LYS A 43 10.65 1.80 -5.37
N PRO A 44 11.37 2.47 -6.30
CA PRO A 44 11.77 1.83 -7.55
C PRO A 44 12.41 0.46 -7.26
N LEU A 45 12.10 -0.53 -8.09
CA LEU A 45 12.46 -1.94 -7.87
C LEU A 45 11.84 -2.60 -6.61
N GLY A 46 10.89 -1.92 -5.96
CA GLY A 46 10.05 -2.50 -4.92
C GLY A 46 8.90 -3.33 -5.50
N ILE A 47 8.09 -3.92 -4.61
CA ILE A 47 7.04 -4.90 -4.97
C ILE A 47 6.06 -4.32 -6.00
N LEU A 48 5.55 -3.11 -5.79
CA LEU A 48 4.57 -2.50 -6.70
C LEU A 48 5.20 -2.16 -8.06
N SER A 49 6.46 -1.73 -8.08
CA SER A 49 7.15 -1.43 -9.34
C SER A 49 7.40 -2.69 -10.17
N ILE A 50 7.82 -3.80 -9.54
CA ILE A 50 8.00 -5.08 -10.23
C ILE A 50 6.64 -5.60 -10.75
N LEU A 51 5.57 -5.41 -9.97
CA LEU A 51 4.22 -5.79 -10.39
C LEU A 51 3.76 -5.00 -11.62
N GLU A 52 4.01 -3.68 -11.63
CA GLU A 52 3.71 -2.80 -12.74
C GLU A 52 4.48 -3.19 -14.01
N GLU A 53 5.78 -3.48 -13.88
CA GLU A 53 6.60 -3.94 -14.99
C GLU A 53 6.10 -5.27 -15.56
N GLU A 54 5.81 -6.26 -14.70
CA GLU A 54 5.26 -7.55 -15.13
C GLU A 54 3.89 -7.41 -15.82
N CYS A 55 3.07 -6.43 -15.44
CA CYS A 55 1.81 -6.17 -16.13
C CYS A 55 2.00 -5.72 -17.59
N MET A 56 3.15 -5.15 -17.94
CA MET A 56 3.44 -4.69 -19.30
C MET A 56 3.89 -5.83 -20.24
N PHE A 57 4.33 -6.96 -19.69
CA PHE A 57 4.83 -8.09 -20.49
C PHE A 57 3.67 -9.04 -20.85
N PRO A 58 3.38 -9.28 -22.14
CA PRO A 58 2.24 -10.11 -22.56
C PRO A 58 2.30 -11.57 -22.10
N LYS A 59 3.51 -12.09 -21.86
CA LYS A 59 3.76 -13.48 -21.43
C LYS A 59 4.12 -13.60 -19.95
N ALA A 60 4.08 -12.50 -19.19
CA ALA A 60 4.29 -12.57 -17.75
C ALA A 60 3.14 -13.32 -17.07
N SER A 61 3.46 -13.98 -15.96
CA SER A 61 2.54 -14.74 -15.13
C SER A 61 2.81 -14.42 -13.67
N ASP A 62 1.87 -14.73 -12.79
CA ASP A 62 2.10 -14.53 -11.35
C ASP A 62 3.35 -15.30 -10.87
N LYS A 63 3.70 -16.42 -11.53
CA LYS A 63 4.94 -17.15 -11.28
C LYS A 63 6.19 -16.35 -11.65
N SER A 64 6.24 -15.73 -12.83
CA SER A 64 7.41 -14.90 -13.21
C SER A 64 7.55 -13.69 -12.30
N PHE A 65 6.43 -13.11 -11.86
CA PHE A 65 6.41 -12.07 -10.84
C PHE A 65 7.02 -12.54 -9.51
N LYS A 66 6.61 -13.72 -9.01
CA LYS A 66 7.18 -14.34 -7.80
C LYS A 66 8.69 -14.52 -7.88
N ASP A 67 9.15 -15.05 -9.01
CA ASP A 67 10.55 -15.39 -9.23
C ASP A 67 11.40 -14.10 -9.20
N LYS A 68 10.93 -13.04 -9.88
CA LYS A 68 11.55 -11.70 -9.84
C LYS A 68 11.56 -11.09 -8.44
N LEU A 69 10.45 -11.17 -7.69
CA LEU A 69 10.41 -10.69 -6.31
C LEU A 69 11.44 -11.40 -5.43
N THR A 70 11.53 -12.72 -5.58
CA THR A 70 12.45 -13.55 -4.82
C THR A 70 13.90 -13.21 -5.17
N GLU A 71 14.24 -13.08 -6.44
CA GLU A 71 15.59 -12.71 -6.89
C GLU A 71 16.02 -11.30 -6.40
N ASN A 72 15.09 -10.35 -6.41
CA ASN A 72 15.38 -8.96 -6.05
C ASN A 72 15.45 -8.74 -4.53
N HIS A 73 14.68 -9.47 -3.72
CA HIS A 73 14.53 -9.15 -2.30
C HIS A 73 14.93 -10.26 -1.33
N MET A 74 14.94 -11.53 -1.75
CA MET A 74 15.28 -12.64 -0.85
C MET A 74 16.74 -12.52 -0.38
N GLY A 75 16.94 -12.49 0.93
CA GLY A 75 18.26 -12.33 1.55
C GLY A 75 18.86 -10.93 1.46
N LYS A 76 18.23 -10.00 0.72
CA LYS A 76 18.66 -8.60 0.57
C LYS A 76 17.82 -7.64 1.42
N SER A 77 16.52 -7.91 1.52
CA SER A 77 15.58 -7.06 2.26
C SER A 77 15.14 -7.74 3.56
N PRO A 78 15.35 -7.14 4.74
CA PRO A 78 15.06 -7.79 6.03
C PRO A 78 13.56 -8.03 6.26
N ASN A 79 12.71 -7.25 5.61
CA ASN A 79 11.25 -7.38 5.70
C ASN A 79 10.66 -8.40 4.71
N PHE A 80 11.44 -8.97 3.78
CA PHE A 80 10.98 -9.95 2.81
C PHE A 80 11.37 -11.36 3.24
N GLN A 81 10.39 -12.25 3.42
CA GLN A 81 10.60 -13.58 4.00
C GLN A 81 9.94 -14.67 3.16
N LYS A 82 10.45 -15.90 3.32
CA LYS A 82 9.75 -17.09 2.84
C LYS A 82 8.48 -17.32 3.68
N PRO A 83 7.40 -17.82 3.07
CA PRO A 83 6.19 -18.15 3.79
C PRO A 83 6.50 -19.25 4.83
N SER A 84 6.19 -19.00 6.10
CA SER A 84 6.39 -19.99 7.15
C SER A 84 5.35 -21.11 7.05
N LYS A 85 5.80 -22.37 7.10
CA LYS A 85 4.93 -23.56 7.10
C LYS A 85 4.06 -23.66 8.36
N SER A 86 4.37 -22.89 9.40
CA SER A 86 3.78 -23.00 10.74
C SER A 86 2.81 -21.85 11.09
N MET A 87 2.40 -21.02 10.13
CA MET A 87 1.44 -19.95 10.40
C MET A 87 0.06 -20.55 10.76
N LYS A 88 -0.47 -20.17 11.92
CA LYS A 88 -1.83 -20.52 12.37
C LYS A 88 -2.82 -20.15 11.26
N GLY A 89 -3.54 -21.15 10.73
CA GLY A 89 -4.56 -20.95 9.69
C GLY A 89 -4.28 -21.64 8.34
N GLY A 90 -3.13 -22.31 8.17
CA GLY A 90 -2.90 -23.23 7.05
C GLY A 90 -2.83 -22.62 5.64
N GLN A 91 -2.96 -21.29 5.51
CA GLN A 91 -2.86 -20.61 4.22
C GLN A 91 -1.39 -20.53 3.78
N HIS A 92 -1.05 -21.26 2.71
CA HIS A 92 0.23 -21.15 2.05
C HIS A 92 0.28 -19.84 1.24
N GLY A 93 1.09 -18.89 1.71
CA GLY A 93 1.49 -17.73 0.92
C GLY A 93 2.63 -18.08 -0.04
N ASP A 94 2.84 -17.24 -1.05
CA ASP A 94 3.96 -17.31 -1.98
C ASP A 94 5.21 -16.60 -1.45
N PHE A 95 5.00 -15.51 -0.69
CA PHE A 95 6.01 -14.81 0.10
C PHE A 95 5.36 -14.26 1.38
N ALA A 96 6.18 -13.76 2.31
CA ALA A 96 5.70 -13.10 3.51
C ALA A 96 6.41 -11.76 3.73
N LEU A 97 5.69 -10.78 4.26
CA LEU A 97 6.26 -9.49 4.64
C LEU A 97 6.18 -9.30 6.14
N LYS A 98 7.27 -8.84 6.75
CA LYS A 98 7.30 -8.41 8.14
C LYS A 98 6.82 -6.96 8.23
N HIS A 99 5.57 -6.77 8.64
CA HIS A 99 4.98 -5.48 8.98
C HIS A 99 5.15 -5.19 10.48
N TYR A 100 4.79 -3.97 10.90
CA TYR A 100 4.84 -3.58 12.33
C TYR A 100 3.98 -4.49 13.21
N ALA A 101 2.77 -4.85 12.74
CA ALA A 101 1.81 -5.67 13.47
C ALA A 101 2.09 -7.19 13.37
N GLY A 102 3.16 -7.59 12.68
CA GLY A 102 3.53 -8.99 12.50
C GLY A 102 3.84 -9.37 11.04
N THR A 103 4.17 -10.64 10.85
CA THR A 103 4.47 -11.21 9.53
C THR A 103 3.19 -11.66 8.84
N VAL A 104 2.96 -11.19 7.61
CA VAL A 104 1.77 -11.51 6.82
C VAL A 104 2.16 -12.33 5.58
N PRO A 105 1.59 -13.52 5.38
CA PRO A 105 1.77 -14.29 4.16
C PRO A 105 0.86 -13.73 3.04
N TYR A 106 1.42 -13.56 1.85
CA TYR A 106 0.71 -13.08 0.66
C TYR A 106 0.61 -14.17 -0.40
N ASN A 107 -0.59 -14.38 -0.94
CA ASN A 107 -0.83 -15.22 -2.11
C ASN A 107 -0.91 -14.31 -3.35
N ILE A 108 -0.14 -14.63 -4.39
CA ILE A 108 -0.03 -13.79 -5.60
C ILE A 108 -0.99 -14.17 -6.73
N GLY A 109 -1.82 -15.19 -6.53
CA GLY A 109 -2.75 -15.67 -7.55
C GLY A 109 -3.68 -14.57 -8.06
N GLY A 110 -3.65 -14.35 -9.37
CA GLY A 110 -4.43 -13.34 -10.08
C GLY A 110 -3.96 -11.91 -9.83
N TRP A 111 -2.77 -11.66 -9.28
CA TRP A 111 -2.30 -10.30 -9.03
C TRP A 111 -2.09 -9.52 -10.32
N LEU A 112 -1.50 -10.15 -11.36
CA LEU A 112 -1.30 -9.45 -12.63
C LEU A 112 -2.63 -9.09 -13.29
N GLU A 113 -3.60 -10.00 -13.29
CA GLU A 113 -4.93 -9.74 -13.84
C GLU A 113 -5.66 -8.64 -13.06
N LYS A 114 -5.70 -8.76 -11.72
CA LYS A 114 -6.30 -7.75 -10.83
C LYS A 114 -5.62 -6.40 -10.96
N ASN A 115 -4.33 -6.33 -11.26
CA ASN A 115 -3.62 -5.06 -11.36
C ASN A 115 -3.75 -4.41 -12.75
N LYS A 116 -3.93 -5.23 -13.80
CA LYS A 116 -4.22 -4.77 -15.17
C LYS A 116 -5.62 -4.18 -15.31
N ASP A 117 -6.57 -4.69 -14.52
CA ASP A 117 -7.98 -4.31 -14.58
C ASP A 117 -8.53 -4.31 -16.02
N PRO A 118 -8.48 -5.45 -16.73
CA PRO A 118 -8.83 -5.51 -18.13
C PRO A 118 -10.33 -5.24 -18.32
N ILE A 119 -10.67 -4.02 -18.73
CA ILE A 119 -12.04 -3.65 -19.09
C ILE A 119 -12.21 -3.77 -20.62
N ASN A 120 -13.32 -4.36 -21.04
CA ASN A 120 -13.67 -4.44 -22.46
C ASN A 120 -14.05 -3.05 -23.01
N GLU A 121 -13.19 -2.47 -23.84
CA GLU A 121 -13.39 -1.14 -24.43
C GLU A 121 -14.69 -1.01 -25.24
N THR A 122 -15.15 -2.10 -25.88
CA THR A 122 -16.43 -2.11 -26.61
C THR A 122 -17.60 -1.91 -25.67
N LEU A 123 -17.57 -2.52 -24.47
CA LEU A 123 -18.60 -2.33 -23.46
C LEU A 123 -18.57 -0.91 -22.90
N VAL A 124 -17.39 -0.35 -22.66
CA VAL A 124 -17.24 1.04 -22.21
C VAL A 124 -17.82 2.02 -23.23
N SER A 125 -17.52 1.82 -24.52
CA SER A 125 -18.06 2.63 -25.62
C SER A 125 -19.58 2.51 -25.75
N LEU A 126 -20.14 1.31 -25.56
CA LEU A 126 -21.58 1.12 -25.55
C LEU A 126 -22.24 1.82 -24.36
N LEU A 127 -21.65 1.72 -23.16
CA LEU A 127 -22.20 2.29 -21.94
C LEU A 127 -22.10 3.82 -21.91
N SER A 128 -21.06 4.40 -22.53
CA SER A 128 -20.92 5.86 -22.66
C SER A 128 -21.97 6.48 -23.59
N THR A 129 -22.59 5.68 -24.47
CA THR A 129 -23.71 6.07 -25.35
C THR A 129 -25.07 5.59 -24.85
N SER A 130 -25.16 5.14 -23.60
CA SER A 130 -26.41 4.71 -22.97
C SER A 130 -27.47 5.80 -22.99
N LYS A 131 -28.74 5.39 -23.11
CA LYS A 131 -29.91 6.28 -22.99
C LYS A 131 -30.18 6.73 -21.55
N GLU A 132 -29.63 6.01 -20.57
CA GLU A 132 -29.75 6.33 -19.16
C GLU A 132 -28.67 7.34 -18.75
N ALA A 133 -29.09 8.52 -18.33
CA ALA A 133 -28.19 9.64 -18.02
C ALA A 133 -27.14 9.28 -16.94
N LEU A 134 -27.53 8.50 -15.92
CA LEU A 134 -26.61 8.05 -14.88
C LEU A 134 -25.52 7.12 -15.45
N VAL A 135 -25.89 6.20 -16.34
CA VAL A 135 -24.94 5.26 -16.95
C VAL A 135 -23.98 6.03 -17.85
N GLN A 136 -24.49 6.95 -18.66
CA GLN A 136 -23.67 7.81 -19.50
C GLN A 136 -22.67 8.64 -18.68
N LEU A 137 -23.09 9.17 -17.52
CA LEU A 137 -22.22 9.93 -16.63
C LEU A 137 -21.08 9.06 -16.05
N LEU A 138 -21.37 7.83 -15.64
CA LEU A 138 -20.38 6.92 -15.04
C LEU A 138 -19.32 6.44 -16.05
N PHE A 139 -19.70 6.31 -17.32
CA PHE A 139 -18.82 5.85 -18.41
C PHE A 139 -18.39 6.98 -19.33
N ALA A 140 -18.56 8.24 -18.91
CA ALA A 140 -18.10 9.39 -19.68
C ALA A 140 -16.58 9.35 -19.85
N VAL A 141 -16.11 9.52 -21.09
CA VAL A 141 -14.67 9.61 -21.36
C VAL A 141 -14.17 10.91 -20.72
N PRO A 142 -13.17 10.86 -19.82
CA PRO A 142 -12.58 12.07 -19.26
C PRO A 142 -12.07 12.96 -20.39
N ALA A 143 -12.42 14.25 -20.39
CA ALA A 143 -11.91 15.19 -21.37
C ALA A 143 -10.37 15.23 -21.29
N GLU A 144 -9.70 15.03 -22.43
CA GLU A 144 -8.28 15.35 -22.55
C GLU A 144 -8.09 16.81 -22.15
N PRO A 145 -7.15 17.15 -21.25
CA PRO A 145 -6.88 18.54 -20.95
C PRO A 145 -6.32 19.20 -22.21
N GLU A 146 -7.14 20.02 -22.88
CA GLU A 146 -6.70 20.93 -23.91
C GLU A 146 -5.70 21.92 -23.28
N GLY A 147 -4.42 21.79 -23.63
CA GLY A 147 -3.41 22.82 -23.35
C GLY A 147 -2.25 22.36 -22.49
N GLY A 148 -1.08 22.19 -23.14
CA GLY A 148 0.19 22.06 -22.43
C GLY A 148 1.28 21.48 -23.32
N GLY A 149 1.86 22.29 -24.20
CA GLY A 149 3.02 21.93 -25.01
C GLY A 149 4.17 21.42 -24.14
N GLY A 150 4.38 20.11 -24.16
CA GLY A 150 5.48 19.45 -23.48
C GLY A 150 5.40 17.96 -23.72
N LYS A 151 6.28 17.43 -24.57
CA LYS A 151 6.50 15.99 -24.82
C LYS A 151 6.89 15.25 -23.53
N LYS A 152 5.94 15.00 -22.65
CA LYS A 152 5.90 13.77 -21.86
C LYS A 152 4.70 13.02 -22.39
N LYS A 153 4.95 11.97 -23.19
CA LYS A 153 3.95 10.95 -23.51
C LYS A 153 3.35 10.52 -22.18
N LYS A 154 2.20 11.08 -21.82
CA LYS A 154 1.35 10.56 -20.76
C LYS A 154 1.04 9.14 -21.23
N LYS A 155 1.51 8.13 -20.48
CA LYS A 155 1.15 6.72 -20.76
C LYS A 155 -0.36 6.73 -21.00
N SER A 156 -0.82 6.19 -22.13
CA SER A 156 -2.25 6.20 -22.42
C SER A 156 -2.99 5.60 -21.21
N SER A 157 -4.20 6.08 -20.94
CA SER A 157 -5.02 5.59 -19.82
C SER A 157 -5.13 4.05 -19.80
N ALA A 158 -4.96 3.39 -20.96
CA ALA A 158 -4.93 1.94 -21.13
C ALA A 158 -3.71 1.22 -20.53
N PHE A 159 -2.68 1.93 -20.07
CA PHE A 159 -1.49 1.37 -19.41
C PHE A 159 -1.34 1.80 -17.95
N GLN A 160 -2.38 2.39 -17.36
CA GLN A 160 -2.38 2.76 -15.95
C GLN A 160 -2.88 1.56 -15.12
N THR A 161 -2.00 0.98 -14.32
CA THR A 161 -2.37 -0.12 -13.42
C THR A 161 -3.13 0.41 -12.19
N ILE A 162 -3.89 -0.47 -11.53
CA ILE A 162 -4.57 -0.14 -10.27
C ILE A 162 -3.54 0.29 -9.20
N SER A 163 -2.41 -0.40 -9.10
CA SER A 163 -1.33 -0.05 -8.17
C SER A 163 -0.83 1.38 -8.34
N ALA A 164 -0.68 1.84 -9.59
CA ALA A 164 -0.19 3.18 -9.90
C ALA A 164 -1.21 4.26 -9.45
N THR A 165 -2.49 4.04 -9.75
CA THR A 165 -3.59 4.93 -9.35
C THR A 165 -3.71 5.04 -7.83
N HIS A 166 -3.66 3.89 -7.15
CA HIS A 166 -3.70 3.84 -5.69
C HIS A 166 -2.48 4.51 -5.07
N ARG A 167 -1.28 4.30 -5.62
CA ARG A 167 -0.05 4.95 -5.16
C ARG A 167 -0.13 6.48 -5.28
N GLU A 168 -0.64 7.00 -6.41
CA GLU A 168 -0.83 8.44 -6.58
C GLU A 168 -1.81 9.01 -5.55
N SER A 169 -2.96 8.36 -5.40
CA SER A 169 -3.99 8.75 -4.43
C SER A 169 -3.47 8.72 -3.00
N LEU A 170 -2.70 7.68 -2.64
CA LEU A 170 -2.07 7.52 -1.35
C LEU A 170 -1.01 8.60 -1.09
N ASN A 171 -0.22 8.99 -2.10
CA ASN A 171 0.73 10.08 -1.98
C ASN A 171 0.05 11.44 -1.75
N LYS A 172 -1.06 11.72 -2.46
CA LYS A 172 -1.87 12.92 -2.25
C LYS A 172 -2.43 12.95 -0.83
N LEU A 173 -2.98 11.82 -0.38
CA LEU A 173 -3.50 11.68 0.99
C LEU A 173 -2.42 11.94 2.03
N MET A 174 -1.25 11.28 1.92
CA MET A 174 -0.16 11.49 2.87
C MET A 174 0.30 12.95 2.91
N LYS A 175 0.45 13.61 1.74
CA LYS A 175 0.81 15.03 1.67
C LYS A 175 -0.18 15.91 2.42
N ASN A 176 -1.47 15.66 2.25
CA ASN A 176 -2.51 16.40 2.96
C ASN A 176 -2.40 16.18 4.47
N LEU A 177 -2.20 14.93 4.92
CA LEU A 177 -2.04 14.62 6.35
C LEU A 177 -0.86 15.35 6.98
N TYR A 178 0.29 15.43 6.28
CA TYR A 178 1.46 16.19 6.75
C TYR A 178 1.23 17.70 6.87
N THR A 179 0.23 18.26 6.19
CA THR A 179 -0.12 19.70 6.28
C THR A 179 -1.15 20.03 7.36
N THR A 180 -1.64 19.01 8.08
CA THR A 180 -2.67 19.17 9.10
C THR A 180 -2.12 18.87 10.49
N HIS A 181 -2.86 19.28 11.54
CA HIS A 181 -2.61 18.84 12.91
C HIS A 181 -3.47 17.58 13.19
N PRO A 182 -2.87 16.38 13.22
CA PRO A 182 -3.59 15.14 13.38
C PRO A 182 -4.02 14.90 14.83
N HIS A 183 -5.24 14.40 15.00
CA HIS A 183 -5.71 13.81 16.25
C HIS A 183 -5.82 12.29 16.07
N PHE A 184 -5.24 11.53 16.99
CA PHE A 184 -5.17 10.07 16.87
C PHE A 184 -6.14 9.37 17.83
N VAL A 185 -6.83 8.35 17.32
CA VAL A 185 -7.59 7.38 18.10
C VAL A 185 -7.10 5.99 17.72
N ARG A 186 -6.50 5.25 18.67
CA ARG A 186 -6.04 3.87 18.45
C ARG A 186 -7.12 2.90 18.90
N CYS A 187 -7.83 2.31 17.94
CA CYS A 187 -8.80 1.26 18.21
C CYS A 187 -8.09 -0.09 18.41
N ILE A 188 -8.47 -0.83 19.46
CA ILE A 188 -7.89 -2.14 19.80
C ILE A 188 -8.96 -3.21 19.67
N ILE A 189 -8.61 -4.36 19.08
CA ILE A 189 -9.52 -5.50 18.96
C ILE A 189 -9.55 -6.22 20.32
N PRO A 190 -10.73 -6.34 20.97
CA PRO A 190 -10.82 -6.97 22.28
C PRO A 190 -10.82 -8.49 22.21
N ASN A 191 -11.37 -9.10 21.15
CA ASN A 191 -11.40 -10.56 20.93
C ASN A 191 -11.68 -10.90 19.46
N GLU A 192 -11.28 -12.11 19.02
CA GLU A 192 -11.52 -12.59 17.64
C GLU A 192 -12.93 -13.17 17.42
N THR A 193 -13.64 -13.53 18.50
CA THR A 193 -14.99 -14.11 18.44
C THR A 193 -16.08 -13.06 18.23
N LYS A 194 -15.71 -11.78 18.13
CA LYS A 194 -16.62 -10.63 17.95
C LYS A 194 -17.71 -10.56 19.04
N THR A 195 -17.41 -11.04 20.24
CA THR A 195 -18.36 -11.07 21.35
C THR A 195 -18.24 -9.79 22.19
N PRO A 196 -19.34 -9.06 22.43
CA PRO A 196 -19.28 -7.87 23.28
C PRO A 196 -18.93 -8.24 24.73
N GLY A 197 -18.17 -7.38 25.42
CA GLY A 197 -17.79 -7.56 26.83
C GLY A 197 -16.69 -8.59 27.10
N LEU A 198 -16.26 -9.36 26.11
CA LEU A 198 -15.15 -10.30 26.22
C LEU A 198 -13.83 -9.60 25.86
N ILE A 199 -12.80 -9.77 26.68
CA ILE A 199 -11.45 -9.26 26.40
C ILE A 199 -10.43 -10.39 26.48
N ASP A 200 -9.62 -10.51 25.43
CA ASP A 200 -8.46 -11.40 25.36
C ASP A 200 -7.20 -10.59 25.67
N ALA A 201 -6.61 -10.84 26.85
CA ALA A 201 -5.43 -10.13 27.31
C ALA A 201 -4.21 -10.36 26.41
N GLY A 202 -4.03 -11.56 25.86
CA GLY A 202 -2.89 -11.87 24.99
C GLY A 202 -2.98 -11.13 23.66
N LEU A 203 -4.17 -11.09 23.07
CA LEU A 203 -4.46 -10.35 21.85
C LEU A 203 -4.28 -8.84 22.03
N VAL A 204 -4.77 -8.29 23.14
CA VAL A 204 -4.64 -6.86 23.45
C VAL A 204 -3.18 -6.49 23.70
N LEU A 205 -2.44 -7.30 24.46
CA LEU A 205 -1.03 -7.04 24.76
C LEU A 205 -0.17 -7.05 23.49
N HIS A 206 -0.40 -8.01 22.58
CA HIS A 206 0.28 -8.04 21.28
C HIS A 206 0.01 -6.78 20.42
N GLN A 207 -1.17 -6.17 20.58
CA GLN A 207 -1.52 -4.93 19.86
C GLN A 207 -0.97 -3.66 20.53
N LEU A 208 -0.57 -3.70 21.80
CA LEU A 208 -0.05 -2.54 22.54
C LEU A 208 1.47 -2.42 22.45
N GLN A 209 2.17 -3.55 22.29
CA GLN A 209 3.60 -3.63 21.99
C GLN A 209 3.92 -3.01 20.62
#